data_AF-A0A9E5EJC2-F1
#
_entry.id   AF-A0A9E5EJC2-F1
#
_cell.length_a   1.000
_cell.length_b   1.000
_cell.length_c   1.000
_cell.angle_alpha   90.00
_cell.angle_beta   90.00
_cell.angle_gamma   90.00
#
_symmetry.space_group_name_H-M   'P 1'
#
loop_
_entity.id
_entity.type
_entity.pdbx_description
1 polymer ?
#
loop_
_entity_poly.entity_id
_entity_poly.type
_entity_poly.pdbx_seq_one_letter_code
_entity_poly.pdbx_strand_id
1 'polypeptide(L)'
;MKEFFLGMGLLGWWVGNVSAQNATPSPSGRMTMPSVPLVSSLGESAKGDSEDPEMVSPDTIQFPNNPVSDFLLIYEKLKGVTLIKDASLLAGGANLSLTLNQPVTKREAIRLLESTLLLNGYAFIAVDEKAIKVINTLGGKNPRSEGVFLFTDEKSLPEGEVVASYVMPLTYLSAADAVPIFEQFITLHPYGSLVPVPIANQVLITENSTLIRRLIDVRQLVDQPAPEVKREFVQLHQADADRVVELITKLFEDRKSSTGSGGTAKAATGQPSQPPGVPVIPGASATGGATITSGESGADILLIPDTRTNRILISARPTDIAYIKKLIADFDIAVDLSEPYEYPLNYVAASDMLPILNDLLQEQSDQGTGGTAGQPTRAVSGGIGSNLANAANSARTGSSSGGVSGSGQLGSLQEPGEQQAAQSIIVGKTRLIADNRANSILVIGQPEAKTKVMSILGKLDKRPLQVYLATVIGQLRVSNADDFSVNILQKYAGG
;
A
#
# COMPACT_ATOMS: atom_id res chain seq x y z
N MET A 1 58.05 11.38 -38.31
CA MET A 1 57.71 12.16 -39.52
C MET A 1 56.80 13.32 -39.10
N LYS A 2 57.32 14.55 -39.23
CA LYS A 2 56.65 15.88 -39.30
C LYS A 2 55.75 16.26 -38.10
N GLU A 3 56.10 17.10 -37.11
CA GLU A 3 56.78 18.42 -36.99
C GLU A 3 55.99 19.65 -37.53
N PHE A 4 55.68 20.56 -36.58
CA PHE A 4 55.57 22.04 -36.61
C PHE A 4 54.45 22.78 -37.40
N PHE A 5 53.67 23.65 -36.71
CA PHE A 5 54.00 25.08 -36.55
C PHE A 5 53.12 25.84 -35.53
N LEU A 6 53.77 26.85 -34.94
CA LEU A 6 53.40 27.82 -33.90
C LEU A 6 52.83 29.11 -34.52
N GLY A 7 52.07 29.94 -33.77
CA GLY A 7 51.79 31.33 -34.19
C GLY A 7 50.97 32.19 -33.21
N MET A 8 51.65 33.12 -32.52
CA MET A 8 51.16 34.19 -31.65
C MET A 8 50.66 35.46 -32.38
N GLY A 9 49.88 36.30 -31.68
CA GLY A 9 49.65 37.75 -31.90
C GLY A 9 48.30 38.18 -31.27
N LEU A 10 48.12 38.90 -30.14
CA LEU A 10 48.63 40.18 -29.58
C LEU A 10 48.10 41.45 -30.29
N LEU A 11 47.07 42.14 -29.73
CA LEU A 11 47.05 43.58 -29.31
C LEU A 11 45.63 44.20 -29.07
N GLY A 12 45.53 45.04 -28.03
CA GLY A 12 44.64 46.23 -27.91
C GLY A 12 43.35 46.09 -27.08
N TRP A 13 43.29 46.37 -25.76
CA TRP A 13 43.27 47.66 -25.00
C TRP A 13 41.99 48.52 -25.10
N TRP A 14 41.20 48.56 -24.02
CA TRP A 14 40.78 49.83 -23.40
C TRP A 14 40.39 49.63 -21.92
N VAL A 15 40.94 50.50 -21.06
CA VAL A 15 40.76 50.58 -19.60
C VAL A 15 40.20 51.97 -19.30
N GLY A 16 39.17 52.04 -18.46
CA GLY A 16 38.67 53.27 -17.86
C GLY A 16 38.57 53.09 -16.34
N ASN A 17 39.56 53.64 -15.64
CA ASN A 17 39.70 53.73 -14.19
C ASN A 17 38.94 54.98 -13.70
N VAL A 18 38.39 55.00 -12.48
CA VAL A 18 38.66 56.03 -11.46
C VAL A 18 38.05 55.64 -10.10
N SER A 19 38.93 55.81 -9.12
CA SER A 19 38.96 55.53 -7.69
C SER A 19 37.88 56.12 -6.79
N ALA A 20 37.77 55.45 -5.64
CA ALA A 20 37.03 55.76 -4.42
C ALA A 20 37.43 57.07 -3.72
N GLN A 21 36.53 57.58 -2.86
CA GLN A 21 36.88 58.05 -1.52
C GLN A 21 35.67 58.11 -0.56
N ASN A 22 36.02 58.06 0.72
CA ASN A 22 35.32 57.58 1.90
C ASN A 22 34.64 58.72 2.70
N ALA A 23 33.74 58.36 3.62
CA ALA A 23 33.42 59.01 4.92
C ALA A 23 31.95 59.45 5.18
N THR A 24 31.34 58.81 6.19
CA THR A 24 30.32 59.33 7.12
C THR A 24 31.03 59.85 8.40
N PRO A 25 30.40 60.49 9.43
CA PRO A 25 28.96 60.68 9.74
C PRO A 25 28.51 62.08 10.29
N SER A 26 27.16 62.32 10.27
CA SER A 26 26.20 63.12 11.12
C SER A 26 26.62 64.38 11.93
N PRO A 27 25.73 65.34 12.35
CA PRO A 27 24.26 65.23 12.52
C PRO A 27 23.37 66.50 12.24
N SER A 28 22.06 66.32 12.46
CA SER A 28 21.03 67.34 12.81
C SER A 28 20.29 68.08 11.69
N GLY A 29 19.05 67.64 11.43
CA GLY A 29 18.04 68.41 10.68
C GLY A 29 16.67 67.74 10.71
N ARG A 30 15.77 68.21 11.58
CA ARG A 30 14.33 67.87 11.57
C ARG A 30 13.72 68.29 10.23
N MET A 31 12.99 67.40 9.56
CA MET A 31 12.04 67.81 8.52
C MET A 31 10.78 66.94 8.52
N THR A 32 9.67 67.66 8.60
CA THR A 32 8.26 67.29 8.64
C THR A 32 7.77 66.65 7.33
N MET A 33 6.82 65.71 7.44
CA MET A 33 6.12 65.10 6.29
C MET A 33 5.12 66.09 5.64
N PRO A 34 4.93 66.07 4.31
CA PRO A 34 3.93 66.89 3.64
C PRO A 34 2.54 66.23 3.63
N SER A 35 1.53 67.03 3.91
CA SER A 35 0.10 66.74 3.83
C SER A 35 -0.41 66.87 2.38
N VAL A 36 -1.25 65.93 1.95
CA VAL A 36 -1.91 65.92 0.63
C VAL A 36 -3.24 66.67 0.71
N PRO A 37 -3.56 67.59 -0.24
CA PRO A 37 -4.80 68.35 -0.20
C PRO A 37 -5.96 67.62 -0.90
N LEU A 38 -7.16 67.80 -0.35
CA LEU A 38 -8.44 67.39 -0.92
C LEU A 38 -8.99 68.53 -1.80
N VAL A 39 -9.23 68.27 -3.10
CA VAL A 39 -10.17 69.04 -3.92
C VAL A 39 -10.94 68.10 -4.85
N SER A 40 -12.24 68.33 -4.85
CA SER A 40 -13.32 67.70 -5.58
C SER A 40 -13.39 68.14 -7.05
N SER A 41 -13.69 67.22 -7.96
CA SER A 41 -14.44 67.52 -9.19
C SER A 41 -15.14 66.29 -9.76
N LEU A 42 -16.39 66.51 -10.17
CA LEU A 42 -17.40 65.60 -10.71
C LEU A 42 -16.97 64.75 -11.92
N GLY A 43 -17.57 63.55 -11.98
CA GLY A 43 -18.24 63.03 -13.19
C GLY A 43 -17.53 61.93 -13.98
N GLU A 44 -17.90 60.67 -13.77
CA GLU A 44 -18.48 59.82 -14.83
C GLU A 44 -19.11 58.56 -14.21
N SER A 45 -20.28 58.19 -14.75
CA SER A 45 -21.32 57.40 -14.13
C SER A 45 -21.11 55.88 -14.23
N ALA A 46 -21.16 55.19 -13.09
CA ALA A 46 -21.49 53.76 -13.02
C ALA A 46 -22.69 53.59 -12.09
N LYS A 47 -23.85 53.35 -12.71
CA LYS A 47 -25.17 53.24 -12.08
C LYS A 47 -25.24 51.97 -11.23
N GLY A 48 -25.06 52.13 -9.92
CA GLY A 48 -25.41 51.15 -8.89
C GLY A 48 -26.16 51.89 -7.79
N ASP A 49 -27.29 51.35 -7.35
CA ASP A 49 -28.20 51.95 -6.37
C ASP A 49 -27.46 52.44 -5.11
N SER A 50 -27.21 53.74 -5.03
CA SER A 50 -26.86 54.43 -3.80
C SER A 50 -28.14 55.01 -3.21
N GLU A 51 -28.96 54.15 -2.61
CA GLU A 51 -29.87 54.61 -1.56
C GLU A 51 -28.99 54.91 -0.33
N ASP A 52 -28.98 56.16 0.14
CA ASP A 52 -28.44 56.50 1.45
C ASP A 52 -28.99 55.52 2.49
N PRO A 53 -28.19 55.00 3.44
CA PRO A 53 -28.69 54.02 4.39
C PRO A 53 -29.76 54.66 5.25
N GLU A 54 -31.02 54.34 4.97
CA GLU A 54 -32.17 54.69 5.79
C GLU A 54 -31.93 54.11 7.19
N MET A 55 -31.49 54.97 8.11
CA MET A 55 -31.18 54.60 9.50
C MET A 55 -32.50 54.43 10.24
N VAL A 56 -32.75 53.24 10.76
CA VAL A 56 -33.94 52.96 11.54
C VAL A 56 -33.65 53.28 13.00
N SER A 57 -34.45 54.16 13.59
CA SER A 57 -34.29 54.56 14.98
C SER A 57 -34.60 53.40 15.94
N PRO A 58 -33.93 53.33 17.11
CA PRO A 58 -34.16 52.28 18.10
C PRO A 58 -35.62 52.18 18.54
N ASP A 59 -36.35 53.30 18.55
CA ASP A 59 -37.75 53.38 18.98
C ASP A 59 -38.73 52.72 18.00
N THR A 60 -38.31 52.52 16.74
CA THR A 60 -39.12 51.88 15.70
C THR A 60 -39.07 50.35 15.78
N ILE A 61 -38.02 49.79 16.41
CA ILE A 61 -37.77 48.35 16.55
C ILE A 61 -37.44 48.05 18.02
N GLN A 62 -38.38 48.37 18.90
CA GLN A 62 -38.37 47.95 20.30
C GLN A 62 -39.59 47.07 20.53
N PHE A 63 -39.36 45.78 20.72
CA PHE A 63 -40.39 44.79 20.97
C PHE A 63 -40.13 44.08 22.29
N PRO A 64 -40.39 44.70 23.44
CA PRO A 64 -40.33 44.00 24.71
C PRO A 64 -41.55 43.08 24.83
N ASN A 65 -41.37 41.78 24.53
CA ASN A 65 -42.39 40.73 24.72
C ASN A 65 -43.65 40.94 23.83
N ASN A 66 -43.45 41.08 22.52
CA ASN A 66 -44.52 41.22 21.53
C ASN A 66 -44.82 39.88 20.82
N PRO A 67 -46.06 39.67 20.31
CA PRO A 67 -46.39 38.51 19.49
C PRO A 67 -45.63 38.53 18.16
N VAL A 68 -45.33 37.34 17.61
CA VAL A 68 -44.66 37.17 16.30
C VAL A 68 -45.34 37.94 15.17
N SER A 69 -46.67 38.06 15.18
CA SER A 69 -47.43 38.79 14.15
C SER A 69 -46.96 40.24 13.97
N ASP A 70 -46.56 40.91 15.05
CA ASP A 70 -46.08 42.30 15.02
C ASP A 70 -44.70 42.39 14.35
N PHE A 71 -43.81 41.45 14.66
CA PHE A 71 -42.50 41.33 14.01
C PHE A 71 -42.66 41.12 12.51
N LEU A 72 -43.59 40.24 12.10
CA LEU A 72 -43.84 39.94 10.70
C LEU A 72 -44.42 41.14 9.94
N LEU A 73 -45.26 41.96 10.57
CA LEU A 73 -45.82 43.17 9.96
C LEU A 73 -44.73 44.22 9.69
N ILE A 74 -43.80 44.38 10.64
CA ILE A 74 -42.72 45.36 10.53
C ILE A 74 -41.64 44.87 9.55
N TYR A 75 -41.37 43.56 9.54
CA TYR A 75 -40.57 42.94 8.48
C TYR A 75 -41.13 43.22 7.08
N GLU A 76 -42.44 43.00 6.88
CA GLU A 76 -43.14 43.26 5.62
C GLU A 76 -43.02 44.73 5.20
N LYS A 77 -43.17 45.66 6.16
CA LYS A 77 -42.99 47.10 5.92
C LYS A 77 -41.55 47.49 5.57
N LEU A 78 -40.56 46.91 6.26
CA LEU A 78 -39.15 47.23 6.07
C LEU A 78 -38.59 46.63 4.77
N LYS A 79 -38.94 45.38 4.45
CA LYS A 79 -38.44 44.67 3.27
C LYS A 79 -39.27 44.93 2.01
N GLY A 80 -40.52 45.39 2.15
CA GLY A 80 -41.39 45.74 1.02
C GLY A 80 -41.86 44.54 0.21
N VAL A 81 -41.86 43.34 0.80
CA VAL A 81 -42.24 42.07 0.15
C VAL A 81 -43.53 41.53 0.76
N THR A 82 -44.32 40.81 -0.03
CA THR A 82 -45.54 40.17 0.46
C THR A 82 -45.18 38.93 1.28
N LEU A 83 -45.71 38.86 2.49
CA LEU A 83 -45.43 37.76 3.41
C LEU A 83 -46.58 36.75 3.44
N ILE A 84 -46.30 35.51 3.01
CA ILE A 84 -47.24 34.40 3.10
C ILE A 84 -47.03 33.72 4.46
N LYS A 85 -48.01 33.87 5.35
CA LYS A 85 -47.94 33.41 6.74
C LYS A 85 -48.64 32.06 6.87
N ASP A 86 -47.99 31.11 7.55
CA ASP A 86 -48.62 29.84 7.86
C ASP A 86 -49.74 29.98 8.91
N ALA A 87 -50.78 29.16 8.81
CA ALA A 87 -51.93 29.16 9.73
C ALA A 87 -51.51 28.98 11.21
N SER A 88 -50.44 28.24 11.50
CA SER A 88 -49.96 28.06 12.88
C SER A 88 -49.43 29.35 13.50
N LEU A 89 -49.01 30.32 12.68
CA LEU A 89 -48.47 31.60 13.13
C LEU A 89 -49.59 32.57 13.54
N LEU A 90 -50.82 32.35 13.03
CA LEU A 90 -51.98 33.18 13.33
C LEU A 90 -52.60 32.87 14.70
N ALA A 91 -52.27 31.73 15.31
CA ALA A 91 -52.86 31.25 16.57
C ALA A 91 -52.25 31.87 17.85
N GLY A 92 -51.48 32.95 17.73
CA GLY A 92 -50.79 33.59 18.86
C GLY A 92 -49.49 32.88 19.23
N GLY A 93 -48.52 32.89 18.31
CA GLY A 93 -47.20 32.30 18.51
C GLY A 93 -46.43 32.88 19.70
N ALA A 94 -45.25 32.32 19.99
CA ALA A 94 -44.41 32.74 21.11
C ALA A 94 -44.17 34.25 21.13
N ASN A 95 -44.20 34.87 22.31
CA ASN A 95 -43.82 36.26 22.45
C ASN A 95 -42.31 36.38 22.31
N LEU A 96 -41.87 37.32 21.47
CA LEU A 96 -40.48 37.56 21.17
C LEU A 96 -40.03 38.89 21.77
N SER A 97 -38.74 38.96 22.11
CA SER A 97 -38.12 40.17 22.62
C SER A 97 -36.96 40.59 21.73
N LEU A 98 -37.00 41.82 21.21
CA LEU A 98 -35.89 42.44 20.49
C LEU A 98 -35.76 43.89 20.95
N THR A 99 -34.62 44.21 21.54
CA THR A 99 -34.30 45.57 22.01
C THR A 99 -33.01 46.02 21.37
N LEU A 100 -33.06 47.15 20.65
CA LEU A 100 -31.89 47.78 20.05
C LEU A 100 -31.31 48.85 20.98
N ASN A 101 -29.99 48.86 21.16
CA ASN A 101 -29.29 49.88 21.96
C ASN A 101 -28.77 51.05 21.11
N GLN A 102 -28.65 50.86 19.80
CA GLN A 102 -28.12 51.83 18.84
C GLN A 102 -28.99 51.83 17.57
N PRO A 103 -29.08 52.97 16.85
CA PRO A 103 -29.75 53.00 15.56
C PRO A 103 -29.01 52.08 14.57
N VAL A 104 -29.75 51.26 13.85
CA VAL A 104 -29.21 50.30 12.88
C VAL A 104 -29.67 50.67 11.48
N THR A 105 -28.92 50.27 10.47
CA THR A 105 -29.36 50.43 9.08
C THR A 105 -30.57 49.54 8.81
N LYS A 106 -31.41 49.91 7.82
CA LYS A 106 -32.54 49.07 7.37
C LYS A 106 -32.13 47.62 7.05
N ARG A 107 -30.96 47.43 6.42
CA ARG A 107 -30.41 46.09 6.11
C ARG A 107 -30.09 45.29 7.36
N GLU A 108 -29.46 45.93 8.35
CA GLU A 108 -29.15 45.30 9.64
C GLU A 108 -30.42 45.01 10.45
N ALA A 109 -31.39 45.93 10.46
CA ALA A 109 -32.70 45.71 11.08
C ALA A 109 -33.40 44.46 10.53
N ILE A 110 -33.45 44.32 9.20
CA ILE A 110 -34.03 43.15 8.52
C ILE A 110 -33.31 41.88 8.97
N ARG A 111 -31.98 41.88 8.95
CA ARG A 111 -31.17 40.74 9.38
C ARG A 111 -31.45 40.37 10.84
N LEU A 112 -31.46 41.33 11.77
CA LEU A 112 -31.73 41.09 13.18
C LEU A 112 -33.14 40.54 13.43
N LEU A 113 -34.14 41.01 12.67
CA LEU A 113 -35.48 40.44 12.71
C LEU A 113 -35.49 38.99 12.24
N GLU A 114 -34.84 38.70 11.11
CA GLU A 114 -34.75 37.33 10.58
C GLU A 114 -34.01 36.41 11.55
N SER A 115 -32.89 36.85 12.14
CA SER A 115 -32.15 36.10 13.16
C SER A 115 -32.96 35.82 14.41
N THR A 116 -33.72 36.81 14.90
CA THR A 116 -34.56 36.64 16.09
C THR A 116 -35.68 35.65 15.82
N LEU A 117 -36.31 35.72 14.64
CA LEU A 117 -37.37 34.81 14.24
C LEU A 117 -36.84 33.40 14.04
N LEU A 118 -35.67 33.25 13.41
CA LEU A 118 -35.03 31.95 13.21
C LEU A 118 -34.64 31.29 14.53
N LEU A 119 -34.09 32.06 15.48
CA LEU A 119 -33.75 31.59 16.83
C LEU A 119 -34.97 30.98 17.54
N ASN A 120 -36.16 31.51 17.26
CA ASN A 120 -37.42 31.05 17.83
C ASN A 120 -38.16 30.01 16.96
N GLY A 121 -37.49 29.48 15.92
CA GLY A 121 -38.01 28.40 15.09
C GLY A 121 -38.92 28.85 13.96
N TYR A 122 -38.85 30.10 13.53
CA TYR A 122 -39.55 30.60 12.35
C TYR A 122 -38.57 30.74 11.19
N ALA A 123 -38.79 29.95 10.13
CA ALA A 123 -37.96 29.99 8.94
C ALA A 123 -38.64 30.78 7.82
N PHE A 124 -37.86 31.66 7.19
CA PHE A 124 -38.24 32.34 5.97
C PHE A 124 -37.83 31.49 4.77
N ILE A 125 -38.71 31.34 3.79
CA ILE A 125 -38.45 30.59 2.56
C ILE A 125 -38.67 31.53 1.39
N ALA A 126 -37.62 31.71 0.57
CA ALA A 126 -37.74 32.45 -0.68
C ALA A 126 -38.56 31.61 -1.67
N VAL A 127 -39.71 32.14 -2.09
CA VAL A 127 -40.52 31.56 -3.17
C VAL A 127 -40.19 32.27 -4.47
N ASP A 128 -40.31 33.61 -4.46
CA ASP A 128 -40.03 34.51 -5.57
C ASP A 128 -39.34 35.78 -5.05
N GLU A 129 -38.86 36.66 -5.93
CA GLU A 129 -38.23 37.95 -5.56
C GLU A 129 -39.14 38.86 -4.71
N LYS A 130 -40.46 38.70 -4.82
CA LYS A 130 -41.47 39.57 -4.18
C LYS A 130 -42.28 38.89 -3.08
N ALA A 131 -42.11 37.59 -2.88
CA ALA A 131 -42.92 36.80 -1.96
C ALA A 131 -42.05 35.88 -1.10
N ILE A 132 -42.23 35.98 0.22
CA ILE A 132 -41.55 35.15 1.20
C ILE A 132 -42.58 34.39 2.02
N LYS A 133 -42.40 33.07 2.15
CA LYS A 133 -43.20 32.24 3.06
C LYS A 133 -42.54 32.20 4.43
N VAL A 134 -43.35 32.24 5.49
CA VAL A 134 -42.88 32.02 6.86
C VAL A 134 -43.57 30.80 7.43
N ILE A 135 -42.76 29.85 7.90
CA ILE A 135 -43.25 28.63 8.53
C ILE A 135 -42.66 28.46 9.93
N ASN A 136 -43.39 27.75 10.78
CA ASN A 136 -42.88 27.30 12.06
C ASN A 136 -42.19 25.93 11.90
N THR A 137 -40.87 25.88 12.08
CA THR A 137 -40.08 24.65 11.95
C THR A 137 -40.17 23.77 13.19
N LEU A 138 -40.54 24.33 14.36
CA LEU A 138 -40.81 23.55 15.58
C LEU A 138 -42.15 22.81 15.50
N GLY A 139 -43.07 23.30 14.67
CA GLY A 139 -44.37 22.67 14.39
C GLY A 139 -44.32 21.45 13.47
N GLY A 140 -43.13 20.90 13.19
CA GLY A 140 -42.94 19.73 12.33
C GLY A 140 -43.00 20.00 10.82
N LYS A 141 -43.17 21.26 10.41
CA LYS A 141 -43.11 21.66 8.99
C LYS A 141 -41.67 21.81 8.54
N ASN A 142 -41.32 21.18 7.43
CA ASN A 142 -39.98 21.28 6.86
C ASN A 142 -39.99 22.26 5.68
N PRO A 143 -39.08 23.25 5.62
CA PRO A 143 -38.94 24.14 4.46
C PRO A 143 -38.91 23.40 3.12
N ARG A 144 -38.27 22.23 3.05
CA ARG A 144 -38.15 21.44 1.82
C ARG A 144 -39.49 21.00 1.22
N SER A 145 -40.52 20.77 2.04
CA SER A 145 -41.85 20.39 1.53
C SER A 145 -42.63 21.57 0.95
N GLU A 146 -42.22 22.81 1.25
CA GLU A 146 -42.88 24.03 0.79
C GLU A 146 -42.37 24.54 -0.58
N GLY A 147 -41.39 23.84 -1.16
CA GLY A 147 -40.77 24.17 -2.45
C GLY A 147 -39.71 25.26 -2.32
N VAL A 148 -38.58 24.94 -1.68
CA VAL A 148 -37.44 25.88 -1.56
C VAL A 148 -36.84 26.11 -2.95
N PHE A 149 -36.60 27.38 -3.29
CA PHE A 149 -35.95 27.74 -4.55
C PHE A 149 -34.50 27.24 -4.59
N LEU A 150 -34.09 26.71 -5.74
CA LEU A 150 -32.76 26.17 -5.97
C LEU A 150 -31.87 27.19 -6.69
N PHE A 151 -30.80 27.58 -6.04
CA PHE A 151 -29.79 28.50 -6.56
C PHE A 151 -28.55 27.74 -7.01
N THR A 152 -27.99 28.14 -8.15
CA THR A 152 -26.72 27.63 -8.67
C THR A 152 -25.58 28.63 -8.50
N ASP A 153 -25.90 29.92 -8.51
CA ASP A 153 -24.91 31.00 -8.46
C ASP A 153 -24.85 31.61 -7.05
N GLU A 154 -23.64 31.75 -6.51
CA GLU A 154 -23.40 32.34 -5.19
C GLU A 154 -23.97 33.76 -5.07
N LYS A 155 -23.85 34.59 -6.12
CA LYS A 155 -24.35 35.98 -6.13
C LYS A 155 -25.87 36.08 -6.12
N SER A 156 -26.56 35.03 -6.56
CA SER A 156 -28.03 34.97 -6.59
C SER A 156 -28.63 34.56 -5.25
N LEU A 157 -27.81 34.13 -4.29
CA LEU A 157 -28.28 33.76 -2.96
C LEU A 157 -28.86 34.97 -2.22
N PRO A 158 -30.05 34.84 -1.62
CA PRO A 158 -30.70 35.93 -0.91
C PRO A 158 -29.81 36.44 0.23
N GLU A 159 -29.83 37.75 0.45
CA GLU A 159 -29.19 38.34 1.63
C GLU A 159 -30.06 38.14 2.88
N GLY A 160 -29.39 38.02 4.03
CA GLY A 160 -30.04 37.83 5.33
C GLY A 160 -30.06 36.37 5.77
N GLU A 161 -31.13 36.00 6.45
CA GLU A 161 -31.36 34.69 7.06
C GLU A 161 -32.59 33.98 6.48
N VAL A 162 -32.55 33.77 5.17
CA VAL A 162 -33.60 33.08 4.42
C VAL A 162 -33.13 31.66 4.08
N VAL A 163 -34.01 30.68 4.25
CA VAL A 163 -33.77 29.30 3.85
C VAL A 163 -33.85 29.18 2.34
N ALA A 164 -32.78 28.64 1.77
CA ALA A 164 -32.58 28.45 0.35
C ALA A 164 -31.94 27.07 0.09
N SER A 165 -32.12 26.55 -1.13
CA SER A 165 -31.37 25.40 -1.59
C SER A 165 -30.28 25.87 -2.53
N TYR A 166 -29.04 25.42 -2.33
CA TYR A 166 -27.88 25.81 -3.12
C TYR A 166 -27.16 24.59 -3.67
N VAL A 167 -26.80 24.61 -4.95
CA VAL A 167 -25.96 23.60 -5.57
C VAL A 167 -24.51 24.05 -5.47
N MET A 168 -23.73 23.39 -4.64
CA MET A 168 -22.31 23.67 -4.48
C MET A 168 -21.46 22.75 -5.36
N PRO A 169 -20.81 23.25 -6.42
CA PRO A 169 -19.90 22.46 -7.22
C PRO A 169 -18.55 22.26 -6.51
N LEU A 170 -17.96 21.07 -6.61
CA LEU A 170 -16.62 20.76 -6.09
C LEU A 170 -15.69 20.37 -7.24
N THR A 171 -14.43 20.82 -7.17
CA THR A 171 -13.45 20.65 -8.26
C THR A 171 -12.53 19.46 -8.00
N TYR A 172 -12.02 19.35 -6.78
CA TYR A 172 -10.99 18.38 -6.40
C TYR A 172 -11.50 17.41 -5.33
N LEU A 173 -12.30 17.91 -4.39
CA LEU A 173 -12.89 17.10 -3.34
C LEU A 173 -14.11 16.32 -3.85
N SER A 174 -14.26 15.07 -3.41
CA SER A 174 -15.44 14.27 -3.76
C SER A 174 -16.66 14.75 -2.96
N ALA A 175 -17.84 14.78 -3.58
CA ALA A 175 -19.07 15.19 -2.88
C ALA A 175 -19.37 14.34 -1.64
N ALA A 176 -19.05 13.04 -1.67
CA ALA A 176 -19.27 12.13 -0.54
C ALA A 176 -18.31 12.43 0.63
N ASP A 177 -17.06 12.80 0.35
CA ASP A 177 -16.07 13.15 1.37
C ASP A 177 -16.26 14.57 1.90
N ALA A 178 -16.83 15.47 1.08
CA ALA A 178 -17.06 16.86 1.46
C ALA A 178 -18.14 17.03 2.54
N VAL A 179 -19.24 16.28 2.47
CA VAL A 179 -20.35 16.35 3.43
C VAL A 179 -19.91 16.17 4.88
N PRO A 180 -19.19 15.10 5.28
CA PRO A 180 -18.78 14.93 6.66
C PRO A 180 -17.80 16.02 7.13
N ILE A 181 -16.98 16.58 6.23
CA ILE A 181 -16.09 17.71 6.57
C ILE A 181 -16.93 18.97 6.87
N PHE A 182 -17.94 19.25 6.05
CA PHE A 182 -18.83 20.38 6.25
C PHE A 182 -19.67 20.24 7.54
N GLU A 183 -20.17 19.04 7.86
CA GLU A 183 -20.91 18.76 9.10
C GLU A 183 -20.06 18.90 10.37
N GLN A 184 -18.74 18.69 10.29
CA GLN A 184 -17.85 18.93 11.42
C GLN A 184 -17.57 20.42 11.66
N PHE A 185 -17.61 21.24 10.60
CA PHE A 185 -17.32 22.67 10.71
C PHE A 185 -18.54 23.50 11.13
N ILE A 186 -19.76 23.08 10.75
CA ILE A 186 -20.99 23.78 11.11
C ILE A 186 -22.04 22.85 11.73
N THR A 187 -22.79 23.36 12.70
CA THR A 187 -24.01 22.72 13.17
C THR A 187 -25.19 23.17 12.31
N LEU A 188 -25.79 22.24 11.57
CA LEU A 188 -26.99 22.51 10.77
C LEU A 188 -28.22 22.73 11.67
N HIS A 189 -29.19 23.50 11.17
CA HIS A 189 -30.50 23.58 11.81
C HIS A 189 -31.25 22.23 11.67
N PRO A 190 -32.28 21.95 12.49
CA PRO A 190 -33.03 20.69 12.43
C PRO A 190 -33.67 20.38 11.06
N TYR A 191 -33.91 21.41 10.24
CA TYR A 191 -34.42 21.27 8.88
C TYR A 191 -33.32 21.20 7.81
N GLY A 192 -32.10 21.57 8.18
CA GLY A 192 -30.93 21.65 7.30
C GLY A 192 -30.53 20.28 6.77
N SER A 193 -30.04 20.23 5.54
CA SER A 193 -29.59 18.99 4.93
C SER A 193 -28.51 19.23 3.89
N LEU A 194 -27.49 18.37 3.92
CA LEU A 194 -26.45 18.26 2.93
C LEU A 194 -26.62 16.92 2.22
N VAL A 195 -26.86 16.97 0.91
CA VAL A 195 -27.06 15.78 0.08
C VAL A 195 -25.93 15.72 -0.94
N PRO A 196 -25.05 14.72 -0.89
CA PRO A 196 -24.02 14.57 -1.90
C PRO A 196 -24.64 14.09 -3.23
N VAL A 197 -24.16 14.65 -4.35
CA VAL A 197 -24.48 14.22 -5.71
C VAL A 197 -23.17 13.76 -6.38
N PRO A 198 -22.77 12.49 -6.18
CA PRO A 198 -21.43 12.02 -6.57
C PRO A 198 -21.16 12.11 -8.08
N ILE A 199 -22.17 11.85 -8.91
CA ILE A 199 -22.03 11.81 -10.38
C ILE A 199 -21.63 13.19 -10.94
N ALA A 200 -22.22 14.25 -10.41
CA ALA A 200 -21.92 15.63 -10.84
C ALA A 200 -20.77 16.26 -10.03
N ASN A 201 -20.29 15.57 -8.99
CA ASN A 201 -19.39 16.09 -7.97
C ASN A 201 -19.88 17.40 -7.33
N GLN A 202 -21.14 17.42 -6.90
CA GLN A 202 -21.77 18.60 -6.29
C GLN A 202 -22.44 18.22 -4.98
N VAL A 203 -22.56 19.17 -4.07
CA VAL A 203 -23.32 19.01 -2.83
C VAL A 203 -24.56 19.88 -2.92
N LEU A 204 -25.73 19.26 -2.79
CA LEU A 204 -26.99 19.96 -2.67
C LEU A 204 -27.19 20.34 -1.19
N ILE A 205 -27.21 21.64 -0.93
CA ILE A 205 -27.31 22.20 0.41
C ILE A 205 -28.69 22.80 0.55
N THR A 206 -29.43 22.47 1.60
CA THR A 206 -30.67 23.17 1.96
C THR A 206 -30.48 23.74 3.35
N GLU A 207 -30.29 25.06 3.42
CA GLU A 207 -30.00 25.74 4.69
C GLU A 207 -30.22 27.26 4.56
N ASN A 208 -29.96 28.01 5.63
CA ASN A 208 -29.95 29.46 5.65
C ASN A 208 -28.87 30.06 4.74
N SER A 209 -29.19 31.14 4.03
CA SER A 209 -28.27 31.90 3.17
C SER A 209 -26.95 32.28 3.85
N THR A 210 -26.96 32.66 5.13
CA THR A 210 -25.75 32.99 5.88
C THR A 210 -24.86 31.78 6.11
N LEU A 211 -25.43 30.61 6.43
CA LEU A 211 -24.67 29.37 6.61
C LEU A 211 -24.17 28.80 5.28
N ILE A 212 -24.97 28.90 4.22
CA ILE A 212 -24.54 28.51 2.87
C ILE A 212 -23.30 29.29 2.46
N ARG A 213 -23.28 30.62 2.67
CA ARG A 213 -22.08 31.44 2.39
C ARG A 213 -20.87 31.02 3.21
N ARG A 214 -21.03 30.69 4.49
CA ARG A 214 -19.94 30.13 5.30
C ARG A 214 -19.42 28.80 4.76
N LEU A 215 -20.31 27.92 4.27
CA LEU A 215 -19.88 26.68 3.62
C LEU A 215 -19.13 26.93 2.31
N ILE A 216 -19.48 28.00 1.58
CA ILE A 216 -18.72 28.43 0.40
C ILE A 216 -17.31 28.89 0.80
N ASP A 217 -17.18 29.65 1.89
CA ASP A 217 -15.87 30.04 2.43
C ASP A 217 -15.04 28.81 2.82
N VAL A 218 -15.65 27.83 3.49
CA VAL A 218 -14.99 26.58 3.88
C VAL A 218 -14.58 25.78 2.66
N ARG A 219 -15.44 25.70 1.63
CA ARG A 219 -15.10 25.04 0.36
C ARG A 219 -13.82 25.65 -0.23
N GLN A 220 -13.66 26.97 -0.22
CA GLN A 220 -12.44 27.61 -0.77
C GLN A 220 -11.17 27.18 -0.03
N LEU A 221 -11.29 26.83 1.25
CA LEU A 221 -10.17 26.35 2.06
C LEU A 221 -9.89 24.85 1.87
N VAL A 222 -10.93 24.03 1.73
CA VAL A 222 -10.85 22.56 1.74
C VAL A 222 -10.77 21.94 0.34
N ASP A 223 -11.42 22.52 -0.68
CA ASP A 223 -11.41 22.07 -2.07
C ASP A 223 -10.09 22.46 -2.76
N GLN A 224 -8.99 21.90 -2.25
CA GLN A 224 -7.63 22.08 -2.75
C GLN A 224 -7.25 20.94 -3.71
N PRO A 225 -6.37 21.18 -4.70
CA PRO A 225 -5.91 20.13 -5.58
C PRO A 225 -5.22 19.01 -4.80
N ALA A 226 -5.62 17.77 -5.09
CA ALA A 226 -4.95 16.60 -4.56
C ALA A 226 -3.47 16.59 -4.98
N PRO A 227 -2.55 16.05 -4.15
CA PRO A 227 -1.14 15.95 -4.49
C PRO A 227 -0.96 15.20 -5.82
N GLU A 228 -0.16 15.76 -6.73
CA GLU A 228 0.11 15.15 -8.04
C GLU A 228 0.81 13.78 -7.86
N VAL A 229 0.22 12.73 -8.43
CA VAL A 229 0.83 11.40 -8.53
C VAL A 229 1.45 11.27 -9.91
N LYS A 230 2.78 11.14 -9.96
CA LYS A 230 3.50 10.91 -11.22
C LYS A 230 3.75 9.42 -11.41
N ARG A 231 3.79 9.00 -12.67
CA ARG A 231 4.13 7.63 -13.07
C ARG A 231 5.44 7.64 -13.84
N GLU A 232 6.38 6.82 -13.42
CA GLU A 232 7.69 6.73 -14.06
C GLU A 232 8.17 5.28 -14.12
N PHE A 233 8.81 4.92 -15.23
CA PHE A 233 9.48 3.63 -15.40
C PHE A 233 10.97 3.76 -15.06
N VAL A 234 11.47 2.86 -14.22
CA VAL A 234 12.90 2.74 -13.90
C VAL A 234 13.41 1.40 -14.43
N GLN A 235 14.46 1.43 -15.25
CA GLN A 235 15.12 0.23 -15.75
C GLN A 235 16.12 -0.30 -14.73
N LEU A 236 16.09 -1.61 -14.50
CA LEU A 236 17.10 -2.34 -13.74
C LEU A 236 18.06 -3.02 -14.70
N HIS A 237 19.35 -3.05 -14.35
CA HIS A 237 20.40 -3.67 -15.15
C HIS A 237 20.86 -5.01 -14.60
N GLN A 238 20.98 -5.12 -13.27
CA GLN A 238 21.59 -6.25 -12.58
C GLN A 238 20.60 -7.01 -11.71
N ALA A 239 19.75 -6.30 -10.96
CA ALA A 239 18.78 -6.92 -10.06
C ALA A 239 17.46 -7.27 -10.77
N ASP A 240 16.77 -8.30 -10.28
CA ASP A 240 15.45 -8.72 -10.77
C ASP A 240 14.34 -7.78 -10.25
N ALA A 241 13.51 -7.27 -11.16
CA ALA A 241 12.42 -6.34 -10.83
C ALA A 241 11.46 -6.87 -9.76
N ASP A 242 11.04 -8.13 -9.85
CA ASP A 242 10.15 -8.75 -8.85
C ASP A 242 10.77 -8.71 -7.46
N ARG A 243 12.05 -9.08 -7.36
CA ARG A 243 12.73 -9.18 -6.07
C ARG A 243 12.95 -7.82 -5.44
N VAL A 244 13.28 -6.82 -6.25
CA VAL A 244 13.44 -5.43 -5.79
C VAL A 244 12.11 -4.87 -5.29
N VAL A 245 11.00 -5.08 -6.01
CA VAL A 245 9.67 -4.62 -5.57
C VAL A 245 9.26 -5.28 -4.25
N GLU A 246 9.50 -6.59 -4.08
CA GLU A 246 9.22 -7.28 -2.80
C GLU A 246 10.01 -6.68 -1.63
N LEU A 247 11.30 -6.41 -1.81
CA LEU A 247 12.15 -5.84 -0.77
C LEU A 247 11.74 -4.41 -0.42
N ILE A 248 11.47 -3.59 -1.43
CA ILE A 248 11.00 -2.21 -1.22
C ILE A 248 9.65 -2.21 -0.51
N THR A 249 8.73 -3.09 -0.90
CA THR A 249 7.42 -3.23 -0.26
C THR A 249 7.57 -3.54 1.22
N LYS A 250 8.39 -4.54 1.57
CA LYS A 250 8.69 -4.88 2.97
C LYS A 250 9.29 -3.71 3.75
N LEU A 251 10.21 -2.96 3.16
CA LEU A 251 10.80 -1.78 3.82
C LEU A 251 9.78 -0.67 4.13
N PHE A 252 8.78 -0.48 3.26
CA PHE A 252 7.71 0.49 3.51
C PHE A 252 6.68 -0.02 4.52
N GLU A 253 6.38 -1.33 4.53
CA GLU A 253 5.52 -1.96 5.55
C GLU A 253 6.14 -1.91 6.95
N ASP A 254 7.44 -2.20 7.07
CA ASP A 254 8.19 -2.12 8.34
C ASP A 254 8.25 -0.68 8.88
N ARG A 255 8.35 0.32 7.99
CA ARG A 255 8.27 1.72 8.42
C ARG A 255 6.90 2.05 9.00
N LYS A 256 5.82 1.56 8.40
CA LYS A 256 4.44 1.75 8.89
C LYS A 256 4.22 1.12 10.27
N SER A 257 4.79 -0.06 10.52
CA SER A 257 4.69 -0.71 11.84
C SER A 257 5.51 0.03 12.92
N SER A 258 6.59 0.72 12.55
CA SER A 258 7.40 1.52 13.49
C SER A 258 6.79 2.88 13.86
N THR A 259 5.95 3.48 13.00
CA THR A 259 5.26 4.77 13.25
C THR A 259 3.81 4.59 13.76
N GLY A 260 3.32 3.35 13.85
CA GLY A 260 1.99 2.99 14.34
C GLY A 260 1.99 2.26 15.69
N SER A 261 2.72 2.77 16.69
CA SER A 261 2.52 2.35 18.09
C SER A 261 1.65 3.39 18.80
N GLY A 262 0.35 3.13 18.82
CA GLY A 262 -0.62 4.01 19.49
C GLY A 262 -2.06 3.74 19.05
N GLY A 263 -2.56 2.51 19.22
CA GLY A 263 -3.93 2.18 18.82
C GLY A 263 -4.40 0.82 19.35
N THR A 264 -4.71 0.79 20.65
CA THR A 264 -5.60 -0.15 21.36
C THR A 264 -5.64 -1.62 20.92
N ALA A 265 -5.16 -2.47 21.83
CA ALA A 265 -5.54 -3.87 21.93
C ALA A 265 -7.06 -4.03 21.79
N LYS A 266 -7.50 -4.70 20.73
CA LYS A 266 -8.88 -5.16 20.61
C LYS A 266 -9.06 -6.32 21.58
N ALA A 267 -9.74 -6.00 22.68
CA ALA A 267 -10.24 -6.95 23.65
C ALA A 267 -11.04 -8.06 22.96
N ALA A 268 -10.85 -9.27 23.48
CA ALA A 268 -11.71 -10.41 23.25
C ALA A 268 -13.15 -10.06 23.65
N THR A 269 -14.06 -10.05 22.69
CA THR A 269 -15.50 -10.09 22.92
C THR A 269 -16.10 -11.21 22.08
N GLY A 270 -16.94 -12.00 22.76
CA GLY A 270 -17.45 -13.28 22.29
C GLY A 270 -18.26 -13.19 21.00
N GLN A 271 -18.00 -14.15 20.14
CA GLN A 271 -18.78 -14.43 18.95
C GLN A 271 -19.96 -15.33 19.34
N PRO A 272 -21.23 -14.95 19.08
CA PRO A 272 -22.32 -15.89 19.09
C PRO A 272 -22.25 -16.79 17.85
N SER A 273 -22.54 -18.05 18.09
CA SER A 273 -22.65 -19.15 17.14
C SER A 273 -23.74 -18.90 16.07
N GLN A 274 -23.40 -19.15 14.81
CA GLN A 274 -24.37 -19.28 13.71
C GLN A 274 -24.24 -20.68 13.06
N PRO A 275 -25.35 -21.32 12.62
CA PRO A 275 -25.39 -22.74 12.28
C PRO A 275 -24.69 -23.13 10.97
N PRO A 276 -24.34 -24.42 10.78
CA PRO A 276 -23.55 -24.91 9.66
C PRO A 276 -24.42 -25.26 8.44
N GLY A 277 -24.00 -24.83 7.25
CA GLY A 277 -24.39 -25.50 5.99
C GLY A 277 -24.51 -24.64 4.74
N VAL A 278 -23.39 -24.17 4.16
CA VAL A 278 -23.22 -24.02 2.68
C VAL A 278 -21.71 -24.01 2.36
N PRO A 279 -21.18 -24.82 1.41
CA PRO A 279 -19.76 -24.79 1.05
C PRO A 279 -19.43 -23.58 0.17
N VAL A 280 -18.47 -22.75 0.60
CA VAL A 280 -17.86 -21.67 -0.20
C VAL A 280 -16.64 -22.23 -0.94
N ILE A 281 -16.58 -21.98 -2.25
CA ILE A 281 -15.51 -22.37 -3.17
C ILE A 281 -14.32 -21.41 -2.99
N PRO A 282 -13.10 -21.89 -2.68
CA PRO A 282 -11.89 -21.06 -2.68
C PRO A 282 -11.27 -21.06 -4.08
N GLY A 283 -11.29 -19.91 -4.77
CA GLY A 283 -10.63 -19.82 -6.08
C GLY A 283 -10.80 -18.47 -6.78
N ALA A 284 -10.02 -17.47 -6.37
CA ALA A 284 -9.61 -16.36 -7.23
C ALA A 284 -8.47 -15.57 -6.52
N SER A 285 -7.24 -16.04 -6.67
CA SER A 285 -6.06 -15.20 -6.40
C SER A 285 -5.91 -14.24 -7.58
N ALA A 286 -6.25 -12.97 -7.35
CA ALA A 286 -5.94 -11.89 -8.29
C ALA A 286 -4.42 -11.68 -8.33
N THR A 287 -3.88 -11.64 -9.55
CA THR A 287 -2.51 -11.28 -9.88
C THR A 287 -2.21 -9.88 -9.34
N GLY A 288 -1.38 -9.81 -8.30
CA GLY A 288 -1.16 -8.61 -7.50
C GLY A 288 -0.16 -7.64 -8.11
N GLY A 289 -0.62 -6.42 -8.41
CA GLY A 289 0.22 -5.23 -8.25
C GLY A 289 0.28 -4.87 -6.77
N ALA A 290 1.47 -4.64 -6.23
CA ALA A 290 1.64 -4.27 -4.82
C ALA A 290 1.29 -2.78 -4.65
N THR A 291 0.05 -2.51 -4.23
CA THR A 291 -0.38 -1.17 -3.79
C THR A 291 -0.04 -0.99 -2.32
N ILE A 292 0.92 -0.11 -2.03
CA ILE A 292 1.35 0.24 -0.68
C ILE A 292 0.62 1.52 -0.29
N THR A 293 -0.34 1.43 0.64
CA THR A 293 -1.06 2.61 1.11
C THR A 293 -0.26 3.34 2.20
N SER A 294 0.38 4.44 1.81
CA SER A 294 1.16 5.32 2.70
C SER A 294 0.20 6.04 3.65
N GLY A 295 0.14 5.59 4.90
CA GLY A 295 -0.60 6.28 5.95
C GLY A 295 -0.03 7.69 6.16
N GLU A 296 -0.95 8.64 6.30
CA GLU A 296 -0.76 10.06 6.67
C GLU A 296 -0.60 11.10 5.54
N SER A 297 -0.55 10.71 4.26
CA SER A 297 -0.73 11.67 3.16
C SER A 297 -1.07 10.99 1.84
N GLY A 298 -2.33 10.56 1.70
CA GLY A 298 -3.15 10.55 0.47
C GLY A 298 -2.62 9.98 -0.85
N ALA A 299 -1.40 9.44 -0.92
CA ALA A 299 -0.85 8.88 -2.14
C ALA A 299 -0.30 7.48 -1.86
N ASP A 300 -1.08 6.50 -2.27
CA ASP A 300 -0.66 5.11 -2.30
C ASP A 300 0.51 4.97 -3.26
N ILE A 301 1.62 4.44 -2.76
CA ILE A 301 2.80 4.09 -3.57
C ILE A 301 2.46 2.77 -4.26
N LEU A 302 2.27 2.81 -5.57
CA LEU A 302 2.05 1.61 -6.37
C LEU A 302 3.34 1.26 -7.12
N LEU A 303 3.82 0.05 -6.86
CA LEU A 303 5.00 -0.53 -7.49
C LEU A 303 4.58 -1.74 -8.30
N ILE A 304 4.84 -1.72 -9.61
CA ILE A 304 4.53 -2.84 -10.50
C ILE A 304 5.82 -3.25 -11.23
N PRO A 305 6.33 -4.46 -11.00
CA PRO A 305 7.46 -4.98 -11.76
C PRO A 305 7.01 -5.44 -13.16
N ASP A 306 7.78 -5.11 -14.19
CA ASP A 306 7.73 -5.71 -15.53
C ASP A 306 8.97 -6.59 -15.70
N THR A 307 8.81 -7.89 -15.45
CA THR A 307 9.87 -8.90 -15.54
C THR A 307 10.37 -9.12 -16.96
N ARG A 308 9.53 -8.86 -17.98
CA ARG A 308 9.91 -9.08 -19.38
C ARG A 308 10.94 -8.05 -19.83
N THR A 309 10.82 -6.81 -19.38
CA THR A 309 11.76 -5.73 -19.70
C THR A 309 12.73 -5.41 -18.57
N ASN A 310 12.62 -6.09 -17.44
CA ASN A 310 13.31 -5.80 -16.18
C ASN A 310 13.22 -4.32 -15.76
N ARG A 311 11.99 -3.80 -15.70
CA ARG A 311 11.70 -2.42 -15.29
C ARG A 311 10.69 -2.40 -14.15
N ILE A 312 10.67 -1.34 -13.37
CA ILE A 312 9.65 -1.10 -12.34
C ILE A 312 8.86 0.14 -12.72
N LEU A 313 7.54 0.01 -12.78
CA LEU A 313 6.61 1.14 -12.84
C LEU A 313 6.36 1.64 -11.42
N ILE A 314 6.69 2.91 -11.19
CA ILE A 314 6.47 3.59 -9.92
C ILE A 314 5.35 4.61 -10.13
N SER A 315 4.30 4.53 -9.32
CA SER A 315 3.23 5.53 -9.26
C SER A 315 3.14 6.08 -7.84
N ALA A 316 3.67 7.28 -7.63
CA ALA A 316 3.74 7.92 -6.31
C ALA A 316 3.91 9.45 -6.44
N ARG A 317 4.01 10.16 -5.32
CA ARG A 317 4.35 11.60 -5.31
C ARG A 317 5.77 11.82 -5.85
N PRO A 318 6.07 12.97 -6.47
CA PRO A 318 7.41 13.27 -6.98
C PRO A 318 8.53 13.13 -5.94
N THR A 319 8.25 13.47 -4.67
CA THR A 319 9.18 13.30 -3.54
C THR A 319 9.49 11.83 -3.25
N ASP A 320 8.47 10.98 -3.29
CA ASP A 320 8.59 9.56 -2.99
C ASP A 320 9.28 8.81 -4.15
N ILE A 321 9.00 9.22 -5.40
CA ILE A 321 9.69 8.68 -6.59
C ILE A 321 11.20 8.91 -6.50
N ALA A 322 11.64 10.12 -6.13
CA ALA A 322 13.06 10.43 -5.98
C ALA A 322 13.73 9.55 -4.92
N TYR A 323 13.04 9.29 -3.81
CA TYR A 323 13.52 8.40 -2.75
C TYR A 323 13.57 6.93 -3.19
N ILE A 324 12.53 6.43 -3.85
CA ILE A 324 12.47 5.05 -4.36
C ILE A 324 13.53 4.81 -5.43
N LYS A 325 13.80 5.79 -6.31
CA LYS A 325 14.89 5.69 -7.29
C LYS A 325 16.25 5.49 -6.65
N LYS A 326 16.51 6.20 -5.55
CA LYS A 326 17.76 6.02 -4.79
C LYS A 326 17.85 4.60 -4.22
N LEU A 327 16.77 4.10 -3.62
CA LEU A 327 16.71 2.72 -3.12
C LEU A 327 16.93 1.70 -4.24
N ILE A 328 16.29 1.88 -5.39
CA ILE A 328 16.47 1.02 -6.56
C ILE A 328 17.94 1.01 -7.00
N ALA A 329 18.59 2.18 -7.05
CA ALA A 329 20.01 2.27 -7.41
C ALA A 329 20.93 1.56 -6.40
N ASP A 330 20.61 1.62 -5.11
CA ASP A 330 21.36 0.92 -4.06
C ASP A 330 21.17 -0.62 -4.15
N PHE A 331 20.03 -1.09 -4.67
CA PHE A 331 19.76 -2.53 -4.88
C PHE A 331 20.25 -3.06 -6.23
N ASP A 332 20.36 -2.22 -7.26
CA ASP A 332 20.79 -2.59 -8.62
C ASP A 332 22.32 -2.65 -8.77
N ILE A 333 22.99 -3.30 -7.81
CA ILE A 333 24.44 -3.48 -7.81
C ILE A 333 24.83 -4.84 -8.41
N ALA A 334 25.96 -4.86 -9.13
CA ALA A 334 26.53 -6.10 -9.62
C ALA A 334 27.03 -6.95 -8.43
N VAL A 335 26.63 -8.21 -8.38
CA VAL A 335 27.19 -9.18 -7.43
C VAL A 335 28.37 -9.87 -8.10
N ASP A 336 29.53 -9.87 -7.44
CA ASP A 336 30.65 -10.73 -7.83
C ASP A 336 30.27 -12.19 -7.58
N LEU A 337 29.74 -12.83 -8.62
CA LEU A 337 29.48 -14.26 -8.63
C LEU A 337 30.82 -14.97 -8.48
N SER A 338 31.07 -15.51 -7.28
CA SER A 338 32.27 -16.31 -7.04
C SER A 338 32.33 -17.45 -8.06
N GLU A 339 33.37 -17.46 -8.91
CA GLU A 339 33.51 -18.41 -10.01
C GLU A 339 33.34 -19.86 -9.52
N PRO A 340 32.66 -20.73 -10.28
CA PRO A 340 32.58 -22.16 -9.98
C PRO A 340 33.98 -22.73 -9.77
N TYR A 341 34.22 -23.36 -8.62
CA TYR A 341 35.52 -23.96 -8.33
C TYR A 341 35.50 -25.44 -8.72
N GLU A 342 36.33 -25.82 -9.68
CA GLU A 342 36.50 -27.21 -10.10
C GLU A 342 37.71 -27.84 -9.40
N TYR A 343 37.50 -28.99 -8.75
CA TYR A 343 38.55 -29.78 -8.12
C TYR A 343 38.65 -31.17 -8.77
N PRO A 344 39.70 -31.46 -9.55
CA PRO A 344 39.93 -32.80 -10.08
C PRO A 344 40.42 -33.76 -9.00
N LEU A 345 39.86 -34.97 -8.93
CA LEU A 345 40.23 -36.02 -7.98
C LEU A 345 41.20 -37.01 -8.63
N ASN A 346 42.27 -37.37 -7.91
CA ASN A 346 43.33 -38.24 -8.45
C ASN A 346 43.24 -39.69 -7.98
N TYR A 347 42.75 -39.92 -6.75
CA TYR A 347 42.80 -41.23 -6.08
C TYR A 347 41.42 -41.75 -5.68
N VAL A 348 40.43 -40.87 -5.50
CA VAL A 348 39.05 -41.24 -5.12
C VAL A 348 38.07 -40.91 -6.25
N ALA A 349 37.00 -41.69 -6.38
CA ALA A 349 35.93 -41.44 -7.34
C ALA A 349 35.01 -40.29 -6.88
N ALA A 350 34.63 -39.42 -7.82
CA ALA A 350 33.73 -38.30 -7.57
C ALA A 350 32.35 -38.72 -7.04
N SER A 351 31.85 -39.89 -7.46
CA SER A 351 30.59 -40.49 -6.97
C SER A 351 30.63 -40.80 -5.47
N ASP A 352 31.78 -41.22 -4.95
CA ASP A 352 31.94 -41.67 -3.57
C ASP A 352 32.20 -40.48 -2.64
N MET A 353 32.81 -39.42 -3.18
CA MET A 353 33.12 -38.19 -2.45
C MET A 353 31.90 -37.29 -2.23
N LEU A 354 30.98 -37.25 -3.19
CA LEU A 354 29.81 -36.37 -3.13
C LEU A 354 28.91 -36.60 -1.89
N PRO A 355 28.56 -37.84 -1.48
CA PRO A 355 27.76 -38.06 -0.26
C PRO A 355 28.52 -37.69 1.02
N ILE A 356 29.84 -37.88 1.06
CA ILE A 356 30.69 -37.50 2.21
C ILE A 356 30.74 -35.98 2.36
N LEU A 357 30.92 -35.26 1.24
CA LEU A 357 30.88 -33.80 1.23
C LEU A 357 29.50 -33.27 1.61
N ASN A 358 28.43 -33.94 1.19
CA ASN A 358 27.07 -33.59 1.58
C ASN A 358 26.87 -33.70 3.10
N ASP A 359 27.25 -34.83 3.70
CA ASP A 359 27.11 -35.06 5.15
C ASP A 359 27.90 -34.02 5.97
N LEU A 360 29.16 -33.77 5.59
CA LEU A 360 30.04 -32.81 6.25
C LEU A 360 29.58 -31.35 6.10
N LEU A 361 28.92 -31.00 4.98
CA LEU A 361 28.35 -29.66 4.81
C LEU A 361 26.99 -29.52 5.51
N GLN A 362 26.20 -30.59 5.63
CA GLN A 362 24.92 -30.59 6.34
C GLN A 362 25.09 -30.44 7.85
N GLU A 363 26.08 -31.13 8.45
CA GLU A 363 26.35 -31.08 9.90
C GLU A 363 26.63 -29.65 10.40
N GLN A 364 27.13 -28.78 9.51
CA GLN A 364 27.44 -27.39 9.86
C GLN A 364 26.30 -26.40 9.58
N SER A 365 25.32 -26.74 8.74
CA SER A 365 24.17 -25.85 8.49
C SER A 365 23.15 -25.80 9.64
N ASP A 366 23.28 -26.69 10.64
CA ASP A 366 22.35 -26.80 11.77
C ASP A 366 22.79 -26.07 13.06
N GLN A 367 23.79 -25.19 12.98
CA GLN A 367 24.18 -24.35 14.11
C GLN A 367 23.78 -22.89 13.88
N GLY A 368 22.47 -22.66 13.88
CA GLY A 368 21.88 -21.32 13.72
C GLY A 368 20.38 -21.29 13.97
N THR A 369 20.00 -21.16 15.24
CA THR A 369 18.68 -20.75 15.78
C THR A 369 17.67 -21.86 16.08
N GLY A 370 17.49 -22.12 17.38
CA GLY A 370 16.51 -23.06 17.90
C GLY A 370 15.07 -22.53 17.89
N GLY A 371 14.13 -23.46 17.79
CA GLY A 371 12.70 -23.19 17.91
C GLY A 371 11.81 -24.43 17.77
N THR A 372 11.63 -25.13 18.90
CA THR A 372 10.39 -25.87 19.31
C THR A 372 10.12 -27.29 18.80
N ALA A 373 10.20 -28.22 19.77
CA ALA A 373 9.38 -29.42 19.99
C ALA A 373 9.03 -30.36 18.82
N GLY A 374 9.72 -31.50 18.79
CA GLY A 374 9.30 -32.68 18.03
C GLY A 374 10.28 -33.83 18.25
N GLN A 375 9.98 -34.67 19.24
CA GLN A 375 10.80 -35.78 19.73
C GLN A 375 11.23 -36.78 18.64
N PRO A 376 12.47 -37.32 18.68
CA PRO A 376 12.90 -38.38 17.77
C PRO A 376 12.27 -39.72 18.13
N THR A 377 11.89 -40.42 17.08
CA THR A 377 11.41 -41.79 17.03
C THR A 377 12.35 -42.78 17.70
N ARG A 378 11.81 -43.62 18.59
CA ARG A 378 12.14 -45.05 18.62
C ARG A 378 11.07 -45.82 19.40
N ALA A 379 10.15 -46.44 18.67
CA ALA A 379 9.27 -47.47 19.20
C ALA A 379 9.51 -48.78 18.43
N VAL A 380 10.03 -49.75 19.17
CA VAL A 380 9.90 -51.18 18.88
C VAL A 380 8.44 -51.54 19.13
N SER A 381 7.74 -52.14 18.17
CA SER A 381 6.64 -53.08 18.47
C SER A 381 6.24 -53.83 17.21
N GLY A 382 6.26 -55.16 17.31
CA GLY A 382 5.49 -56.02 16.42
C GLY A 382 3.99 -55.75 16.57
N GLY A 383 3.24 -56.09 15.53
CA GLY A 383 1.79 -55.86 15.53
C GLY A 383 1.19 -56.03 14.15
N ILE A 384 0.55 -57.17 13.97
CA ILE A 384 -0.32 -57.58 12.88
C ILE A 384 -1.45 -56.55 12.68
N GLY A 385 -1.78 -56.19 11.44
CA GLY A 385 -3.14 -55.76 11.09
C GLY A 385 -3.29 -54.48 10.27
N SER A 386 -3.80 -54.67 9.05
CA SER A 386 -4.80 -53.84 8.37
C SER A 386 -4.52 -52.35 8.12
N ASN A 387 -4.00 -52.06 6.93
CA ASN A 387 -4.27 -50.79 6.25
C ASN A 387 -5.46 -50.98 5.30
N LEU A 388 -6.60 -50.47 5.74
CA LEU A 388 -7.76 -50.12 4.92
C LEU A 388 -7.58 -48.64 4.50
N ALA A 389 -7.93 -48.34 3.26
CA ALA A 389 -8.05 -47.03 2.65
C ALA A 389 -6.74 -46.33 2.21
N ASN A 390 -6.30 -46.66 0.99
CA ASN A 390 -6.03 -45.59 0.03
C ASN A 390 -6.50 -46.05 -1.36
N ALA A 391 -7.75 -45.69 -1.68
CA ALA A 391 -8.37 -45.86 -2.97
C ALA A 391 -8.25 -44.53 -3.72
N ALA A 392 -7.39 -44.51 -4.75
CA ALA A 392 -7.55 -43.75 -6.00
C ALA A 392 -6.16 -43.63 -6.63
N ASN A 393 -5.84 -44.50 -7.58
CA ASN A 393 -5.65 -44.15 -8.98
C ASN A 393 -4.97 -45.32 -9.71
N SER A 394 -5.34 -45.49 -10.98
CA SER A 394 -4.67 -46.34 -11.97
C SER A 394 -4.80 -47.86 -11.83
N ALA A 395 -5.79 -48.43 -12.52
CA ALA A 395 -5.56 -48.98 -13.86
C ALA A 395 -6.70 -49.94 -14.25
N ARG A 396 -7.39 -49.59 -15.33
CA ARG A 396 -8.06 -50.57 -16.18
C ARG A 396 -6.99 -51.16 -17.10
N THR A 397 -6.67 -52.43 -16.91
CA THR A 397 -6.31 -53.38 -17.99
C THR A 397 -6.21 -54.75 -17.34
N GLY A 398 -7.16 -55.62 -17.67
CA GLY A 398 -7.18 -56.99 -17.17
C GLY A 398 -6.19 -57.89 -17.90
N SER A 399 -5.73 -58.93 -17.22
CA SER A 399 -5.84 -60.30 -17.72
C SER A 399 -5.43 -61.28 -16.63
N SER A 400 -6.24 -62.32 -16.51
CA SER A 400 -6.12 -63.50 -15.68
C SER A 400 -4.80 -64.26 -15.82
N SER A 401 -4.31 -64.83 -14.71
CA SER A 401 -4.28 -66.28 -14.46
C SER A 401 -3.21 -66.61 -13.43
N GLY A 402 -3.58 -67.39 -12.42
CA GLY A 402 -2.73 -67.72 -11.28
C GLY A 402 -1.65 -68.79 -11.54
N GLY A 403 -1.03 -69.21 -10.44
CA GLY A 403 -0.04 -70.29 -10.36
C GLY A 403 1.34 -69.73 -10.05
N VAL A 404 1.74 -69.60 -8.78
CA VAL A 404 2.34 -70.62 -7.89
C VAL A 404 3.81 -70.92 -8.18
N SER A 405 4.53 -71.06 -7.06
CA SER A 405 5.83 -71.73 -6.87
C SER A 405 7.08 -70.93 -7.19
N GLY A 406 7.91 -70.81 -6.14
CA GLY A 406 9.13 -70.03 -6.15
C GLY A 406 10.32 -70.73 -6.81
N SER A 407 11.36 -69.93 -7.01
CA SER A 407 12.73 -70.38 -7.23
C SER A 407 13.60 -69.14 -7.46
N GLY A 408 14.72 -69.06 -6.74
CA GLY A 408 15.98 -68.51 -7.25
C GLY A 408 15.99 -67.02 -7.60
N GLN A 409 16.52 -66.22 -6.69
CA GLN A 409 17.06 -64.90 -6.96
C GLN A 409 18.18 -65.03 -8.00
N LEU A 410 17.86 -64.76 -9.26
CA LEU A 410 18.82 -64.64 -10.36
C LEU A 410 19.37 -63.21 -10.32
N GLY A 411 20.68 -63.06 -10.15
CA GLY A 411 21.36 -61.77 -10.17
C GLY A 411 21.17 -61.09 -11.54
N SER A 412 20.57 -59.91 -11.52
CA SER A 412 20.59 -59.00 -12.67
C SER A 412 22.00 -58.48 -12.84
N LEU A 413 22.71 -58.99 -13.85
CA LEU A 413 23.96 -58.42 -14.33
C LEU A 413 23.62 -57.09 -15.02
N GLN A 414 23.93 -55.99 -14.35
CA GLN A 414 23.82 -54.63 -14.85
C GLN A 414 24.89 -54.41 -15.93
N GLU A 415 24.46 -53.94 -17.10
CA GLU A 415 25.30 -53.61 -18.25
C GLU A 415 26.21 -52.40 -17.94
N PRO A 416 27.53 -52.49 -18.10
CA PRO A 416 28.43 -51.39 -17.73
C PRO A 416 28.44 -50.33 -18.86
N GLY A 417 27.66 -49.25 -18.71
CA GLY A 417 27.75 -48.11 -19.63
C GLY A 417 26.84 -46.91 -19.41
N GLU A 418 25.65 -47.05 -18.80
CA GLU A 418 24.62 -45.99 -18.82
C GLU A 418 24.46 -45.16 -17.54
N GLN A 419 25.25 -45.38 -16.48
CA GLN A 419 25.08 -44.71 -15.18
C GLN A 419 26.15 -43.66 -14.82
N GLN A 420 26.86 -43.11 -15.80
CA GLN A 420 27.83 -42.02 -15.60
C GLN A 420 27.24 -40.63 -15.86
N ALA A 421 26.01 -40.37 -15.42
CA ALA A 421 25.47 -39.02 -15.37
C ALA A 421 26.11 -38.23 -14.22
N ALA A 422 26.38 -36.94 -14.44
CA ALA A 422 26.85 -36.06 -13.38
C ALA A 422 25.81 -35.98 -12.25
N GLN A 423 26.23 -36.23 -11.02
CA GLN A 423 25.36 -36.18 -9.86
C GLN A 423 25.42 -34.78 -9.25
N SER A 424 24.28 -34.14 -9.04
CA SER A 424 24.22 -32.81 -8.41
C SER A 424 23.40 -32.83 -7.14
N ILE A 425 23.96 -32.32 -6.04
CA ILE A 425 23.26 -32.14 -4.77
C ILE A 425 23.41 -30.69 -4.33
N ILE A 426 22.31 -30.10 -3.83
CA ILE A 426 22.29 -28.76 -3.25
C ILE A 426 22.28 -28.91 -1.74
N VAL A 427 23.30 -28.35 -1.08
CA VAL A 427 23.47 -28.36 0.37
C VAL A 427 23.43 -26.91 0.86
N GLY A 428 22.33 -26.52 1.51
CA GLY A 428 22.09 -25.13 1.89
C GLY A 428 22.12 -24.18 0.69
N LYS A 429 23.08 -23.25 0.68
CA LYS A 429 23.32 -22.28 -0.42
C LYS A 429 24.43 -22.72 -1.39
N THR A 430 24.96 -23.93 -1.25
CA THR A 430 26.06 -24.46 -2.05
C THR A 430 25.57 -25.63 -2.89
N ARG A 431 25.81 -25.58 -4.19
CA ARG A 431 25.57 -26.65 -5.14
C ARG A 431 26.89 -27.40 -5.37
N LEU A 432 26.87 -28.70 -5.11
CA LEU A 432 27.93 -29.64 -5.38
C LEU A 432 27.54 -30.47 -6.60
N ILE A 433 28.43 -30.58 -7.58
CA ILE A 433 28.23 -31.39 -8.77
C ILE A 433 29.44 -32.31 -8.90
N ALA A 434 29.22 -33.62 -8.93
CA ALA A 434 30.23 -34.61 -9.25
C ALA A 434 30.12 -34.99 -10.72
N ASP A 435 31.14 -34.64 -11.50
CA ASP A 435 31.31 -35.17 -12.84
C ASP A 435 32.09 -36.48 -12.76
N ASN A 436 31.39 -37.61 -12.94
CA ASN A 436 31.99 -38.94 -12.91
C ASN A 436 32.82 -39.24 -14.19
N ARG A 437 32.62 -38.49 -15.28
CA ARG A 437 33.41 -38.65 -16.52
C ARG A 437 34.76 -37.96 -16.40
N ALA A 438 34.76 -36.74 -15.85
CA ALA A 438 35.99 -35.97 -15.61
C ALA A 438 36.67 -36.34 -14.28
N ASN A 439 36.00 -37.13 -13.44
CA ASN A 439 36.37 -37.40 -12.05
C ASN A 439 36.69 -36.10 -11.28
N SER A 440 35.82 -35.09 -11.40
CA SER A 440 35.98 -33.78 -10.75
C SER A 440 34.74 -33.41 -9.93
N ILE A 441 34.96 -32.62 -8.87
CA ILE A 441 33.91 -32.04 -8.04
C ILE A 441 33.87 -30.54 -8.32
N LEU A 442 32.72 -30.06 -8.79
CA LEU A 442 32.43 -28.65 -9.02
C LEU A 442 31.63 -28.09 -7.84
N VAL A 443 32.12 -27.00 -7.27
CA VAL A 443 31.54 -26.34 -6.09
C VAL A 443 31.09 -24.93 -6.46
N ILE A 444 29.78 -24.69 -6.40
CA ILE A 444 29.17 -23.38 -6.64
C ILE A 444 28.47 -22.94 -5.36
N GLY A 445 28.92 -21.88 -4.72
CA GLY A 445 28.35 -21.45 -3.44
C GLY A 445 29.17 -20.39 -2.76
N GLN A 446 28.86 -20.15 -1.48
CA GLN A 446 29.54 -19.13 -0.67
C GLN A 446 31.04 -19.41 -0.54
N PRO A 447 31.89 -18.37 -0.47
CA PRO A 447 33.35 -18.52 -0.41
C PRO A 447 33.83 -19.31 0.83
N GLU A 448 33.09 -19.23 1.94
CA GLU A 448 33.37 -19.99 3.16
C GLU A 448 33.19 -21.51 2.94
N ALA A 449 32.10 -21.91 2.28
CA ALA A 449 31.84 -23.31 1.97
C ALA A 449 32.87 -23.87 0.98
N LYS A 450 33.28 -23.07 -0.02
CA LYS A 450 34.34 -23.44 -0.98
C LYS A 450 35.66 -23.77 -0.27
N THR A 451 36.12 -22.87 0.60
CA THR A 451 37.39 -23.04 1.33
C THR A 451 37.38 -24.31 2.20
N LYS A 452 36.23 -24.61 2.82
CA LYS A 452 36.06 -25.83 3.62
C LYS A 452 36.10 -27.09 2.77
N VAL A 453 35.32 -27.15 1.69
CA VAL A 453 35.32 -28.29 0.75
C VAL A 453 36.73 -28.53 0.23
N MET A 454 37.47 -27.48 -0.12
CA MET A 454 38.87 -27.58 -0.57
C MET A 454 39.76 -28.24 0.49
N SER A 455 39.66 -27.83 1.74
CA SER A 455 40.45 -28.41 2.84
C SER A 455 40.13 -29.89 3.10
N ILE A 456 38.89 -30.31 2.84
CA ILE A 456 38.43 -31.69 3.02
C ILE A 456 38.88 -32.55 1.84
N LEU A 457 38.69 -32.06 0.62
CA LEU A 457 39.14 -32.73 -0.61
C LEU A 457 40.64 -33.03 -0.57
N GLY A 458 41.46 -32.05 -0.16
CA GLY A 458 42.91 -32.27 -0.01
C GLY A 458 43.30 -33.29 1.07
N LYS A 459 42.44 -33.55 2.06
CA LYS A 459 42.70 -34.56 3.11
C LYS A 459 42.25 -35.96 2.71
N LEU A 460 41.17 -36.06 1.95
CA LEU A 460 40.54 -37.32 1.56
C LEU A 460 41.09 -37.88 0.25
N ASP A 461 41.49 -37.03 -0.70
CA ASP A 461 42.12 -37.46 -1.96
C ASP A 461 43.60 -37.84 -1.74
N LYS A 462 43.83 -38.97 -1.05
CA LYS A 462 45.16 -39.53 -0.79
C LYS A 462 45.33 -40.88 -1.45
N ARG A 463 46.55 -41.18 -1.86
CA ARG A 463 46.91 -42.48 -2.43
C ARG A 463 46.64 -43.60 -1.41
N PRO A 464 45.83 -44.62 -1.75
CA PRO A 464 45.59 -45.76 -0.86
C PRO A 464 46.85 -46.63 -0.71
N LEU A 465 47.09 -47.14 0.50
CA LEU A 465 48.14 -48.12 0.75
C LEU A 465 47.69 -49.48 0.21
N GLN A 466 48.55 -50.14 -0.58
CA GLN A 466 48.29 -51.49 -1.07
C GLN A 466 48.92 -52.52 -0.12
N VAL A 467 48.16 -53.57 0.22
CA VAL A 467 48.62 -54.66 1.11
C VAL A 467 48.67 -55.95 0.31
N TYR A 468 49.79 -56.68 0.39
CA TYR A 468 49.95 -57.99 -0.23
C TYR A 468 49.63 -59.08 0.79
N LEU A 469 48.61 -59.89 0.52
CA LEU A 469 48.20 -61.03 1.35
C LEU A 469 48.62 -62.32 0.67
N ALA A 470 49.54 -63.07 1.28
CA ALA A 470 49.89 -64.41 0.87
C ALA A 470 49.33 -65.42 1.88
N THR A 471 48.42 -66.28 1.43
CA THR A 471 47.85 -67.36 2.23
C THR A 471 48.17 -68.70 1.57
N VAL A 472 48.81 -69.60 2.32
CA VAL A 472 49.10 -70.96 1.87
C VAL A 472 48.07 -71.88 2.52
N ILE A 473 47.27 -72.57 1.70
CA ILE A 473 46.27 -73.55 2.17
C ILE A 473 46.78 -74.95 1.81
N GLY A 474 47.08 -75.75 2.84
CA GLY A 474 47.48 -77.15 2.68
C GLY A 474 46.34 -78.10 3.04
N GLN A 475 45.99 -79.01 2.14
CA GLN A 475 45.06 -80.11 2.41
C GLN A 475 45.81 -81.44 2.28
N LEU A 476 45.90 -82.19 3.38
CA LEU A 476 46.41 -83.56 3.38
C LEU A 476 45.23 -84.52 3.52
N ARG A 477 45.00 -85.36 2.49
CA ARG A 477 44.11 -86.51 2.58
C ARG A 477 44.94 -87.77 2.39
N VAL A 478 44.92 -88.64 3.39
CA VAL A 478 45.55 -89.97 3.36
C VAL A 478 44.46 -91.02 3.25
N SER A 479 44.58 -91.94 2.29
CA SER A 479 43.71 -93.12 2.17
C SER A 479 44.58 -94.36 1.97
N ASN A 480 44.47 -95.33 2.87
CA ASN A 480 45.10 -96.64 2.71
C ASN A 480 44.03 -97.64 2.24
N ALA A 481 44.22 -98.19 1.05
CA ALA A 481 43.39 -99.25 0.49
C ALA A 481 44.31 -100.39 0.03
N ASP A 482 44.59 -101.32 0.93
CA ASP A 482 45.25 -102.58 0.60
C ASP A 482 44.18 -103.66 0.51
N ASP A 483 43.93 -104.15 -0.70
CA ASP A 483 42.97 -105.24 -0.98
C ASP A 483 43.77 -106.44 -1.48
N PHE A 484 43.90 -107.47 -0.63
CA PHE A 484 44.71 -108.67 -0.89
C PHE A 484 43.78 -109.82 -1.26
N SER A 485 43.88 -110.36 -2.48
CA SER A 485 43.13 -111.55 -2.91
C SER A 485 44.07 -112.57 -3.57
N VAL A 486 43.90 -113.84 -3.21
CA VAL A 486 44.61 -114.99 -3.82
C VAL A 486 43.55 -115.97 -4.32
N ASN A 487 43.47 -116.16 -5.63
CA ASN A 487 42.52 -117.06 -6.28
C ASN A 487 43.29 -118.24 -6.89
N ILE A 488 43.05 -119.44 -6.35
CA ILE A 488 43.65 -120.69 -6.83
C ILE A 488 42.57 -121.45 -7.59
N LEU A 489 42.75 -121.57 -8.91
CA LEU A 489 42.02 -122.52 -9.75
C LEU A 489 43.03 -123.45 -10.41
N GLN A 490 43.27 -124.59 -9.76
CA GLN A 490 44.05 -125.68 -10.32
C GLN A 490 43.16 -126.50 -11.25
N LYS A 491 43.38 -126.38 -12.57
CA LYS A 491 42.77 -127.25 -13.58
C LYS A 491 43.67 -128.46 -13.78
N TYR A 492 43.23 -129.66 -13.41
CA TYR A 492 43.82 -130.91 -13.92
C TYR A 492 42.78 -132.04 -13.89
N ALA A 493 42.34 -132.49 -15.06
CA ALA A 493 41.67 -133.78 -15.24
C ALA A 493 42.76 -134.76 -15.69
N GLY A 494 43.06 -135.76 -14.86
CA GLY A 494 43.98 -136.84 -15.20
C GLY A 494 43.34 -137.85 -16.16
N GLY A 495 44.18 -138.56 -16.92
CA GLY A 495 43.82 -139.70 -17.75
C GLY A 495 44.23 -139.51 -19.19
#